data_AF-A0A937UYQ5-F1
#
_entry.id   AF-A0A937UYQ5-F1
#
_cell.length_a   1.000
_cell.length_b   1.000
_cell.length_c   1.000
_cell.angle_alpha   90.00
_cell.angle_beta   90.00
_cell.angle_gamma   90.00
#
_symmetry.space_group_name_H-M   'P 1'
#
loop_
_entity.id
_entity.type
_entity.pdbx_description
1 polymer ?
#
loop_
_entity_poly.entity_id
_entity_poly.type
_entity_poly.pdbx_seq_one_letter_code
_entity_poly.pdbx_strand_id
1 'polypeptide(L)'
;MLVPQLWIGAIVVMDNLKVHHAHSVRAAIEAVEAQVVFLPPYSPDLSPIELCWSKLKQFLRSKAARTDPALDQAMTEAVHYITENDALGWFNHCGLFT
;
A
#
# COMPACT_ATOMS: atom_id res chain seq x y z
N MET A 1 -9.83 2.20 7.56
CA MET A 1 -9.93 3.63 7.18
C MET A 1 -8.56 4.27 7.31
N LEU A 2 -8.09 5.03 6.32
CA LEU A 2 -6.72 5.59 6.29
C LEU A 2 -6.56 6.86 7.13
N VAL A 3 -7.43 7.87 6.95
CA VAL A 3 -7.29 9.21 7.56
C VAL A 3 -7.02 9.18 9.08
N PRO A 4 -7.69 8.35 9.90
CA PRO A 4 -7.42 8.29 11.34
C PRO A 4 -6.04 7.74 11.73
N GLN A 5 -5.25 7.24 10.78
CA GLN A 5 -3.90 6.70 11.00
C GLN A 5 -2.80 7.67 10.56
N LEU A 6 -3.17 8.83 10.00
CA LEU A 6 -2.22 9.85 9.55
C LEU A 6 -1.83 10.78 10.71
N TRP A 7 -0.63 11.35 10.59
CA TRP A 7 -0.09 12.37 11.49
C TRP A 7 0.24 13.64 10.72
N ILE A 8 0.42 14.76 11.43
CA ILE A 8 0.82 16.04 10.85
C ILE A 8 2.14 15.85 10.07
N GLY A 9 2.15 16.21 8.79
CA GLY A 9 3.30 16.06 7.92
C GLY A 9 3.47 14.67 7.30
N ALA A 10 2.55 13.72 7.53
CA ALA A 10 2.56 12.44 6.83
C ALA A 10 2.44 12.63 5.30
N ILE A 11 3.11 11.78 4.53
CA ILE A 11 3.04 11.77 3.07
C ILE A 11 2.30 10.52 2.60
N VAL A 12 1.20 10.71 1.88
CA VAL A 12 0.46 9.65 1.21
C VAL A 12 0.91 9.61 -0.25
N VAL A 13 1.65 8.56 -0.60
CA VAL A 13 2.10 8.30 -1.98
C VAL A 13 1.02 7.51 -2.73
N MET A 14 0.59 8.00 -3.90
CA MET A 14 -0.49 7.41 -4.70
C MET A 14 -0.06 7.21 -6.16
N ASP A 15 -0.59 6.17 -6.80
CA ASP A 15 -0.52 6.05 -8.26
C ASP A 15 -1.53 7.00 -8.95
N ASN A 16 -1.53 7.00 -10.28
CA ASN A 16 -2.36 7.90 -11.09
C ASN A 16 -3.75 7.31 -11.45
N LEU A 17 -4.25 6.31 -10.72
CA LEU A 17 -5.60 5.82 -10.98
C LEU A 17 -6.62 6.95 -10.79
N LYS A 18 -7.56 7.12 -11.74
CA LYS A 18 -8.49 8.27 -11.76
C LYS A 18 -9.22 8.52 -10.43
N VAL A 19 -9.55 7.45 -9.70
CA VAL A 19 -10.22 7.56 -8.39
C VAL A 19 -9.34 8.20 -7.30
N HIS A 20 -8.01 8.11 -7.42
CA HIS A 20 -7.06 8.75 -6.51
C HIS A 20 -7.00 10.27 -6.69
N HIS A 21 -7.40 10.78 -7.86
CA HIS A 21 -7.48 12.21 -8.13
C HIS A 21 -8.80 12.85 -7.65
N ALA A 22 -9.68 12.09 -6.99
CA ALA A 22 -10.92 12.63 -6.45
C ALA A 22 -10.63 13.75 -5.44
N HIS A 23 -11.29 14.89 -5.62
CA HIS A 23 -11.12 16.06 -4.74
C HIS A 23 -11.40 15.71 -3.26
N SER A 24 -12.41 14.87 -3.01
CA SER A 24 -12.77 14.41 -1.67
C SER A 24 -11.65 13.62 -0.98
N VAL A 25 -10.86 12.84 -1.73
CA VAL A 25 -9.72 12.07 -1.19
C VAL A 25 -8.62 13.02 -0.76
N ARG A 26 -8.22 13.94 -1.64
CA ARG A 26 -7.20 14.96 -1.32
C ARG A 26 -7.62 15.81 -0.12
N ALA A 27 -8.85 16.33 -0.13
CA ALA A 27 -9.36 17.17 0.94
C ALA A 27 -9.39 16.45 2.30
N ALA A 28 -9.76 15.17 2.32
CA ALA A 28 -9.79 14.39 3.56
C ALA A 28 -8.39 14.11 4.13
N ILE A 29 -7.37 13.96 3.29
CA ILE A 29 -5.97 13.77 3.70
C ILE A 29 -5.37 15.10 4.17
N GLU A 30 -5.57 16.18 3.43
CA GLU A 30 -5.02 17.50 3.76
C GLU A 30 -5.68 18.12 5.02
N ALA A 31 -6.92 17.73 5.35
CA ALA A 31 -7.60 18.15 6.57
C ALA A 31 -6.91 17.72 7.88
N VAL A 32 -6.02 16.73 7.82
CA VAL A 32 -5.19 16.29 8.96
C VAL A 32 -3.73 16.73 8.82
N GLU A 33 -3.48 17.73 7.97
CA GLU A 33 -2.14 18.29 7.69
C GLU A 33 -1.15 17.27 7.09
N ALA A 34 -1.68 16.23 6.43
CA ALA A 34 -0.92 15.31 5.61
C ALA A 34 -0.88 15.77 4.15
N GLN A 35 0.06 15.24 3.37
CA GLN A 35 0.29 15.61 1.98
C GLN A 35 0.02 14.43 1.04
N VAL A 36 -0.52 14.71 -0.15
CA VAL A 36 -0.67 13.72 -1.21
C VAL A 36 0.38 13.94 -2.29
N VAL A 37 1.18 12.92 -2.56
CA VAL A 37 2.20 12.90 -3.61
C VAL A 37 1.86 11.81 -4.63
N PHE A 38 1.81 12.19 -5.90
CA PHE A 38 1.57 11.24 -6.99
C PHE A 38 2.91 10.75 -7.56
N LEU A 39 3.01 9.45 -7.80
CA LEU A 39 4.12 8.87 -8.53
C LEU A 39 4.12 9.39 -9.98
N PRO A 40 5.27 9.45 -10.67
CA PRO A 40 5.30 9.70 -12.10
C PRO A 40 4.47 8.64 -12.86
N PRO A 41 3.83 8.99 -13.98
CA PRO A 41 3.08 8.04 -14.78
C PRO A 41 3.91 6.80 -15.15
N TYR A 42 3.26 5.63 -15.17
CA TYR A 42 3.89 4.35 -15.53
C TYR A 42 5.16 4.02 -14.73
N SER A 43 5.23 4.42 -13.46
CA SER A 43 6.37 4.14 -12.56
C SER A 43 6.01 3.16 -11.45
N PRO A 44 5.59 1.92 -11.77
CA PRO A 44 5.26 0.92 -10.75
C PRO A 44 6.49 0.55 -9.89
N ASP A 45 7.70 0.69 -10.44
CA ASP A 45 8.96 0.42 -9.73
C ASP A 45 9.18 1.36 -8.53
N LEU A 46 8.52 2.53 -8.54
CA LEU A 46 8.55 3.50 -7.44
C LEU A 46 7.43 3.27 -6.42
N SER A 47 6.65 2.20 -6.54
CA SER A 47 5.47 1.93 -5.70
C SER A 47 5.74 0.77 -4.73
N PRO A 48 5.96 1.03 -3.42
CA PRO A 48 6.25 -0.02 -2.44
C PRO A 48 5.14 -1.07 -2.30
N ILE A 49 3.90 -0.71 -2.61
CA ILE A 49 2.77 -1.64 -2.54
C ILE A 49 2.89 -2.77 -3.57
N GLU A 50 3.60 -2.57 -4.68
CA GLU A 50 3.82 -3.64 -5.68
C GLU A 50 4.71 -4.75 -5.11
N LEU A 51 5.72 -4.40 -4.32
CA LEU A 51 6.58 -5.35 -3.61
C LEU A 51 5.79 -6.10 -2.52
N CYS A 52 4.91 -5.38 -1.81
CA CYS A 52 3.96 -5.99 -0.87
C CYS A 52 3.05 -7.00 -1.57
N TRP A 53 2.45 -6.64 -2.70
CA TRP A 53 1.61 -7.54 -3.49
C TRP A 53 2.39 -8.75 -4.01
N SER A 54 3.65 -8.58 -4.39
CA SER A 54 4.52 -9.69 -4.78
C SER A 54 4.66 -10.73 -3.66
N LYS A 55 5.00 -10.28 -2.44
CA LYS A 55 5.12 -11.14 -1.25
C LYS A 55 3.79 -11.81 -0.89
N LEU A 56 2.68 -11.07 -0.86
CA LEU A 56 1.33 -11.61 -0.60
C LEU A 56 0.96 -12.69 -1.62
N LYS A 57 1.10 -12.40 -2.92
CA LYS A 57 0.76 -13.35 -3.99
C LYS A 57 1.62 -14.61 -3.90
N GLN A 58 2.90 -14.49 -3.56
CA GLN A 58 3.77 -15.66 -3.35
C GLN A 58 3.24 -16.55 -2.23
N PHE A 59 2.88 -15.96 -1.08
CA PHE A 59 2.31 -16.68 0.04
C PHE A 59 0.99 -17.38 -0.33
N LEU A 60 0.05 -16.66 -0.96
CA LEU A 60 -1.26 -17.20 -1.35
C LEU A 60 -1.13 -18.36 -2.35
N ARG A 61 -0.19 -18.25 -3.32
CA ARG A 61 0.09 -19.35 -4.26
C ARG A 61 0.58 -20.60 -3.55
N SER A 62 1.34 -20.46 -2.46
CA SER A 62 1.80 -21.60 -1.66
C SER A 62 0.68 -22.31 -0.89
N LYS A 63 -0.39 -21.58 -0.54
CA LYS A 63 -1.57 -22.14 0.17
C LYS A 63 -2.50 -22.93 -0.73
N ALA A 64 -2.47 -22.67 -2.04
CA ALA A 64 -3.26 -23.39 -3.04
C ALA A 64 -4.77 -23.53 -2.71
N ALA A 65 -5.35 -22.52 -2.06
CA ALA A 65 -6.77 -22.50 -1.71
C ALA A 65 -7.68 -22.67 -2.94
N ARG A 66 -8.79 -23.38 -2.78
CA ARG A 66 -9.77 -23.70 -3.85
C ARG A 66 -11.21 -23.35 -3.49
N THR A 67 -11.40 -22.70 -2.35
CA THR A 67 -12.71 -22.22 -1.87
C THR A 67 -12.54 -20.82 -1.33
N ASP A 68 -13.62 -20.03 -1.38
CA ASP A 68 -13.60 -18.65 -0.87
C ASP A 68 -13.23 -18.58 0.62
N PRO A 69 -13.76 -19.44 1.52
CA PRO A 69 -13.38 -19.40 2.93
C PRO A 69 -11.89 -19.72 3.16
N ALA A 70 -11.33 -20.66 2.38
CA ALA A 70 -9.91 -21.00 2.49
C ALA A 70 -9.02 -19.87 1.95
N LEU A 71 -9.47 -19.16 0.91
CA LEU A 71 -8.78 -18.00 0.38
C LEU A 71 -8.81 -16.84 1.38
N ASP A 72 -9.95 -16.58 2.01
CA ASP A 72 -10.11 -15.53 3.01
C ASP A 72 -9.22 -15.75 4.25
N GLN A 73 -9.18 -17.00 4.73
CA GLN A 73 -8.23 -17.39 5.78
C GLN A 73 -6.78 -17.19 5.32
N ALA A 74 -6.43 -17.64 4.12
CA ALA A 74 -5.08 -17.48 3.58
C ALA A 74 -4.69 -15.99 3.40
N MET A 75 -5.64 -15.13 3.04
CA MET A 75 -5.44 -13.67 2.97
C MET A 75 -5.13 -13.08 4.35
N THR A 76 -5.87 -13.48 5.37
CA THR A 76 -5.61 -13.06 6.76
C THR A 76 -4.21 -13.46 7.21
N GLU A 77 -3.83 -14.72 6.99
CA GLU A 77 -2.48 -15.21 7.29
C GLU A 77 -1.39 -14.47 6.48
N ALA A 78 -1.66 -14.15 5.22
CA ALA A 78 -0.73 -13.46 4.34
C ALA A 78 -0.43 -12.03 4.82
N VAL A 79 -1.45 -11.31 5.31
CA VAL A 79 -1.27 -9.95 5.88
C VAL A 79 -0.40 -10.00 7.13
N HIS A 80 -0.60 -11.00 8.00
CA HIS A 80 0.26 -11.22 9.18
C HIS A 80 1.69 -11.65 8.85
N TYR A 81 1.95 -12.08 7.60
CA TYR A 81 3.29 -12.43 7.12
C TYR A 81 4.12 -11.22 6.68
N ILE A 82 3.52 -10.03 6.62
CA ILE A 82 4.20 -8.77 6.35
C ILE A 82 4.75 -8.21 7.66
N THR A 83 6.05 -7.96 7.71
CA THR A 83 6.74 -7.37 8.86
C THR A 83 7.07 -5.90 8.63
N GLU A 84 7.38 -5.18 9.70
CA GLU A 84 7.88 -3.80 9.62
C GLU A 84 9.16 -3.70 8.79
N ASN A 85 10.07 -4.68 8.92
CA ASN A 85 11.29 -4.73 8.13
C ASN A 85 11.03 -4.91 6.63
N ASP A 86 9.99 -5.66 6.26
CA ASP A 86 9.60 -5.75 4.85
C ASP A 86 9.13 -4.39 4.34
N ALA A 87 8.23 -3.74 5.07
CA ALA A 87 7.71 -2.43 4.71
C ALA A 87 8.84 -1.40 4.56
N LEU A 88 9.68 -1.26 5.57
CA LEU A 88 10.85 -0.37 5.52
C LEU A 88 11.78 -0.72 4.35
N GLY A 89 12.03 -2.00 4.11
CA GLY A 89 12.84 -2.46 2.98
C GLY A 89 12.26 -2.06 1.61
N TRP A 90 10.94 -2.14 1.44
CA TRP A 90 10.26 -1.76 0.21
C TRP A 90 10.27 -0.26 -0.04
N PHE A 91 10.02 0.55 0.99
CA PHE A 91 10.17 2.01 0.88
C PHE A 91 11.62 2.39 0.53
N ASN A 92 12.62 1.65 1.02
CA ASN A 92 14.03 1.89 0.69
C ASN A 92 14.32 1.57 -0.76
N HIS A 93 13.83 0.42 -1.20
CA HIS A 93 14.02 -0.04 -2.57
C HIS A 93 13.45 0.96 -3.59
N CYS A 94 12.32 1.59 -3.27
CA CYS A 94 11.70 2.61 -4.13
C CYS A 94 12.29 4.02 -3.96
N GLY A 95 13.29 4.22 -3.09
CA GLY A 95 13.91 5.53 -2.86
C GLY A 95 12.99 6.55 -2.17
N LEU A 96 12.02 6.09 -1.39
CA LEU A 96 11.01 6.93 -0.73
C LEU A 96 11.33 7.26 0.74
N PHE A 97 12.59 7.19 1.14
CA PHE A 97 13.03 7.74 2.43
C PHE A 97 13.49 9.19 2.29
N THR A 98 12.88 10.06 3.08
CA THR A 98 13.33 11.42 3.41
C THR A 98 13.69 11.49 4.88
#